data_AF-A0A944BNU8-F1
#
_entry.id   AF-A0A944BNU8-F1
#
_cell.length_a   1.000
_cell.length_b   1.000
_cell.length_c   1.000
_cell.angle_alpha   90.00
_cell.angle_beta   90.00
_cell.angle_gamma   90.00
#
_symmetry.space_group_name_H-M   'P 1'
#
loop_
_entity.id
_entity.type
_entity.pdbx_description
1 polymer ?
#
loop_
_entity_poly.entity_id
_entity_poly.type
_entity_poly.pdbx_seq_one_letter_code
_entity_poly.pdbx_strand_id
1 'polypeptide(L)'
;MVRLLDGFAWRRIGFMCACLAAFSFFATPECVAQTSDTRVVWKLSYAQDLDKTARDEVESSVLKTLMRAKERHFVGDAILTQKLKSEGFNFPDCFTQGEPCAAGGTFVLDVYNVDAYAEAEFSRHESTNEWGIVLTLHRRFSGSEMRIERSGRDLPTLLRQVLSTLFEMEAELSIESTQPNVGVYLNKRFVGNAPVSIRITVGEQNVEFKKDGYVSQSWAFESKKGELYSKKIELVPEVTPLSVLTPSTDAQVEIDGEVVGAANATYEILPGDHTIRVSAPGYVDFEQTYKVYPGSLQTMQVALLPESESPYKIRHDNISTYRFSGFLGYRYAHESMSMKKSKAKLGEERYSYSPSKSGWASGDFNGLTLRLDYEAEYWGLSIFEFDASWASFSRHDSFDMRVIGSDPRRVTPEDGWMIGFYPAQIKGHYTFWVVQFEALLGFGVSYKHLNARDIEDNEKFSLSQTAFSIHFNAGFKYYLSEETFVSVGYDFQFETIDGETGRHGVVLGLGMQIPLWQRRASTEIED
;
A
#
# COMPACT_ATOMS: atom_id res chain seq x y z
N MET A 1 16.02 11.13 58.19
CA MET A 1 16.01 9.71 57.77
C MET A 1 16.27 9.71 56.26
N VAL A 2 17.50 9.60 55.75
CA VAL A 2 18.44 8.45 55.79
C VAL A 2 17.76 7.24 55.12
N ARG A 3 18.06 6.97 53.83
CA ARG A 3 19.03 5.97 53.29
C ARG A 3 18.39 4.55 53.29
N LEU A 4 18.42 3.74 52.23
CA LEU A 4 19.55 3.09 51.54
C LEU A 4 18.99 2.40 50.25
N LEU A 5 19.58 2.51 49.04
CA LEU A 5 20.80 1.83 48.51
C LEU A 5 20.54 0.32 48.24
N ASP A 6 21.03 -0.40 47.21
CA ASP A 6 22.03 -0.29 46.12
C ASP A 6 21.80 -1.52 45.18
N GLY A 7 22.35 -1.71 43.97
CA GLY A 7 23.49 -1.11 43.25
C GLY A 7 23.51 -1.54 41.75
N PHE A 8 24.05 -0.73 40.84
CA PHE A 8 25.42 -0.78 40.24
C PHE A 8 25.72 -2.05 39.39
N ALA A 9 26.11 -1.96 38.11
CA ALA A 9 27.41 -1.44 37.66
C ALA A 9 27.48 -0.91 36.19
N TRP A 10 28.56 -0.17 35.94
CA TRP A 10 28.89 0.79 34.85
C TRP A 10 29.66 0.26 33.62
N ARG A 11 29.58 1.03 32.50
CA ARG A 11 30.65 1.63 31.61
C ARG A 11 30.17 1.62 30.14
N ARG A 12 30.33 2.62 29.25
CA ARG A 12 31.03 3.92 29.18
C ARG A 12 30.39 4.77 28.05
N ILE A 13 30.42 6.09 28.18
CA ILE A 13 29.92 7.15 27.28
C ILE A 13 31.03 7.63 26.32
N GLY A 14 30.68 8.14 25.13
CA GLY A 14 31.36 9.34 24.60
C GLY A 14 31.48 9.57 23.09
N PHE A 15 30.55 10.38 22.57
CA PHE A 15 30.74 11.51 21.63
C PHE A 15 31.12 11.32 20.14
N MET A 16 30.14 11.71 19.29
CA MET A 16 30.34 12.36 17.98
C MET A 16 30.92 13.77 18.16
N CYS A 17 31.89 14.16 17.33
CA CYS A 17 32.05 15.55 16.91
C CYS A 17 32.73 15.64 15.53
N ALA A 18 32.30 16.65 14.78
CA ALA A 18 32.60 16.92 13.38
C ALA A 18 34.07 17.26 13.08
N CYS A 19 34.51 17.03 11.84
CA CYS A 19 35.72 17.63 11.28
C CYS A 19 35.40 18.35 9.96
N LEU A 20 35.30 19.68 10.07
CA LEU A 20 35.71 20.64 9.06
C LEU A 20 37.23 20.80 9.18
N ALA A 21 37.99 20.59 8.11
CA ALA A 21 39.30 21.20 7.96
C ALA A 21 39.70 21.29 6.48
N ALA A 22 39.74 22.52 5.98
CA ALA A 22 40.40 22.90 4.76
C ALA A 22 41.87 23.27 5.06
N PHE A 23 42.71 23.00 4.06
CA PHE A 23 44.05 23.53 3.80
C PHE A 23 45.30 23.00 4.53
N SER A 24 46.18 22.51 3.65
CA SER A 24 47.65 22.47 3.71
C SER A 24 48.30 21.49 4.69
N PHE A 25 48.83 20.40 4.15
CA PHE A 25 50.27 20.23 3.95
C PHE A 25 50.50 19.01 3.03
N PHE A 26 51.50 19.12 2.16
CA PHE A 26 51.90 18.10 1.18
C PHE A 26 51.98 16.70 1.81
N ALA A 27 51.00 15.86 1.52
CA ALA A 27 51.17 14.42 1.49
C ALA A 27 50.79 14.01 0.07
N THR A 28 51.81 13.65 -0.71
CA THR A 28 51.65 12.88 -1.94
C THR A 28 50.60 11.80 -1.69
N PRO A 29 49.68 11.52 -2.64
CA PRO A 29 49.00 10.24 -2.57
C PRO A 29 50.12 9.22 -2.62
N GLU A 30 50.38 8.54 -1.51
CA GLU A 30 50.99 7.23 -1.58
C GLU A 30 50.01 6.45 -2.46
N CYS A 31 50.32 6.40 -3.75
CA CYS A 31 50.02 5.25 -4.56
C CYS A 31 50.54 4.09 -3.73
N VAL A 32 49.65 3.49 -2.93
CA VAL A 32 49.77 2.09 -2.61
C VAL A 32 49.58 1.43 -3.96
N ALA A 33 50.68 1.37 -4.72
CA ALA A 33 50.90 0.32 -5.68
C ALA A 33 50.73 -0.93 -4.83
N GLN A 34 49.54 -1.51 -4.88
CA GLN A 34 49.30 -2.85 -4.43
C GLN A 34 50.21 -3.68 -5.32
N THR A 35 51.46 -3.85 -4.90
CA THR A 35 52.38 -4.76 -5.55
C THR A 35 51.71 -6.10 -5.42
N SER A 36 51.11 -6.59 -6.52
CA SER A 36 50.46 -7.89 -6.54
C SER A 36 51.44 -8.89 -5.98
N ASP A 37 51.10 -9.46 -4.82
CA ASP A 37 51.96 -10.39 -4.09
C ASP A 37 51.86 -11.74 -4.80
N THR A 38 52.52 -11.79 -5.97
CA THR A 38 52.28 -12.80 -7.00
C THR A 38 52.92 -14.10 -6.52
N ARG A 39 52.10 -15.04 -6.07
CA ARG A 39 52.53 -16.34 -5.55
C ARG A 39 52.69 -17.32 -6.70
N VAL A 40 53.84 -17.98 -6.78
CA VAL A 40 54.16 -18.92 -7.87
C VAL A 40 54.56 -20.27 -7.30
N VAL A 41 53.90 -21.33 -7.77
CA VAL A 41 54.29 -22.73 -7.48
C VAL A 41 55.16 -23.25 -8.61
N TRP A 42 56.28 -23.87 -8.27
CA TRP A 42 57.22 -24.47 -9.22
C TRP A 42 57.22 -25.99 -9.09
N LYS A 43 56.88 -26.67 -10.18
CA LYS A 43 57.09 -28.11 -10.35
C LYS A 43 58.36 -28.32 -11.16
N LEU A 44 59.34 -28.98 -10.55
CA LEU A 44 60.58 -29.35 -11.21
C LEU A 44 60.42 -30.78 -11.75
N SER A 45 60.61 -30.94 -13.06
CA SER A 45 60.61 -32.23 -13.74
C SER A 45 61.99 -32.48 -14.34
N TYR A 46 62.38 -33.74 -14.48
CA TYR A 46 63.72 -34.14 -14.92
C TYR A 46 63.61 -35.18 -16.02
N ALA A 47 64.45 -35.06 -17.05
CA ALA A 47 64.60 -36.12 -18.05
C ALA A 47 65.07 -37.44 -17.39
N GLN A 48 64.66 -38.58 -17.97
CA GLN A 48 64.82 -39.90 -17.34
C GLN A 48 66.28 -40.30 -17.09
N ASP A 49 67.19 -39.75 -17.90
CA ASP A 49 68.62 -39.96 -17.93
C ASP A 49 69.41 -39.10 -16.92
N LEU A 50 68.77 -38.15 -16.22
CA LEU A 50 69.45 -37.37 -15.18
C LEU A 50 69.72 -38.19 -13.92
N ASP A 51 70.99 -38.26 -13.51
CA ASP A 51 71.43 -38.89 -12.27
C ASP A 51 71.07 -38.08 -11.01
N LYS A 52 71.21 -38.69 -9.83
CA LYS A 52 70.85 -38.04 -8.56
C LYS A 52 71.68 -36.78 -8.28
N THR A 53 72.96 -36.81 -8.62
CA THR A 53 73.89 -35.69 -8.41
C THR A 53 73.47 -34.47 -9.22
N ALA A 54 73.10 -34.65 -10.49
CA ALA A 54 72.59 -33.60 -11.36
C ALA A 54 71.25 -33.04 -10.86
N ARG A 55 70.36 -33.89 -10.34
CA ARG A 55 69.08 -33.43 -9.74
C ARG A 55 69.31 -32.57 -8.51
N ASP A 56 70.21 -32.98 -7.62
CA ASP A 56 70.57 -32.22 -6.42
C ASP A 56 71.22 -30.86 -6.79
N GLU A 57 72.01 -30.81 -7.88
CA GLU A 57 72.57 -29.58 -8.44
C GLU A 57 71.48 -28.61 -8.95
N VAL A 58 70.48 -29.14 -9.67
CA VAL A 58 69.33 -28.36 -10.16
C VAL A 58 68.53 -27.81 -9.00
N GLU A 59 68.13 -28.64 -8.05
CA GLU A 59 67.32 -28.22 -6.92
C GLU A 59 68.04 -27.14 -6.10
N SER A 60 69.34 -27.33 -5.81
CA SER A 60 70.16 -26.33 -5.12
C SER A 60 70.24 -25.01 -5.89
N SER A 61 70.37 -25.06 -7.21
CA SER A 61 70.51 -23.89 -8.08
C SER A 61 69.20 -23.11 -8.24
N VAL A 62 68.09 -23.82 -8.43
CA VAL A 62 66.73 -23.23 -8.49
C VAL A 62 66.41 -22.55 -7.17
N LEU A 63 66.61 -23.25 -6.04
CA LEU A 63 66.40 -22.69 -4.71
C LEU A 63 67.26 -21.44 -4.52
N LYS A 64 68.57 -21.50 -4.74
CA LYS A 64 69.47 -20.32 -4.59
C LYS A 64 69.05 -19.14 -5.46
N THR A 65 68.54 -19.38 -6.67
CA THR A 65 68.15 -18.32 -7.61
C THR A 65 66.83 -17.68 -7.20
N LEU A 66 65.86 -18.46 -6.73
CA LEU A 66 64.54 -17.99 -6.28
C LEU A 66 64.52 -17.47 -4.83
N MET A 67 65.50 -17.84 -4.00
CA MET A 67 65.63 -17.44 -2.59
C MET A 67 65.76 -15.93 -2.35
N ARG A 68 66.05 -15.11 -3.38
CA ARG A 68 66.00 -13.65 -3.26
C ARG A 68 64.56 -13.10 -3.20
N ALA A 69 63.55 -13.92 -3.49
CA ALA A 69 62.12 -13.61 -3.41
C ALA A 69 61.38 -14.70 -2.61
N LYS A 70 61.95 -15.06 -1.45
CA LYS A 70 61.66 -16.26 -0.66
C LYS A 70 60.22 -16.42 -0.17
N GLU A 71 59.46 -15.32 -0.13
CA GLU A 71 58.07 -15.33 0.34
C GLU A 71 57.05 -15.54 -0.80
N ARG A 72 57.52 -15.58 -2.06
CA ARG A 72 56.65 -15.55 -3.26
C ARG A 72 56.75 -16.77 -4.18
N HIS A 73 57.83 -17.56 -4.07
CA HIS A 73 58.04 -18.75 -4.90
C HIS A 73 58.14 -20.02 -4.06
N PHE A 74 57.24 -20.96 -4.31
CA PHE A 74 57.19 -22.26 -3.63
C PHE A 74 57.76 -23.32 -4.56
N VAL A 75 58.88 -23.92 -4.18
CA VAL A 75 59.63 -24.87 -5.03
C VAL A 75 59.65 -26.24 -4.37
N GLY A 76 59.26 -27.26 -5.13
CA GLY A 76 59.36 -28.66 -4.72
C GLY A 76 58.24 -29.14 -3.79
N ASP A 77 58.07 -30.46 -3.77
CA ASP A 77 56.91 -31.13 -3.18
C ASP A 77 56.81 -30.96 -1.66
N ALA A 78 57.93 -30.89 -0.95
CA ALA A 78 57.96 -30.80 0.52
C ALA A 78 57.39 -29.46 1.03
N ILE A 79 57.81 -28.35 0.40
CA ILE A 79 57.34 -27.00 0.75
C ILE A 79 55.88 -26.84 0.34
N LEU A 80 55.51 -27.37 -0.83
CA LEU A 80 54.13 -27.39 -1.31
C LEU A 80 53.21 -28.19 -0.36
N THR A 81 53.65 -29.37 0.07
CA THR A 81 52.90 -30.24 1.01
C THR A 81 52.71 -29.58 2.36
N GLN A 82 53.73 -28.89 2.88
CA GLN A 82 53.62 -28.17 4.15
C GLN A 82 52.62 -27.01 4.05
N LYS A 83 52.66 -26.26 2.95
CA LYS A 83 51.75 -25.13 2.70
C LYS A 83 50.30 -25.59 2.52
N LEU A 84 50.09 -26.64 1.74
CA LEU A 84 48.78 -27.28 1.55
C LEU A 84 48.17 -27.77 2.86
N LYS A 85 48.99 -28.35 3.76
CA LYS A 85 48.54 -28.77 5.09
C LYS A 85 48.11 -27.60 5.99
N SER A 86 48.74 -26.43 5.83
CA SER A 86 48.43 -25.26 6.66
C SER A 86 47.28 -24.40 6.14
N GLU A 87 47.10 -24.29 4.82
CA GLU A 87 46.13 -23.37 4.21
C GLU A 87 44.90 -24.09 3.62
N GLY A 88 44.96 -25.41 3.44
CA GLY A 88 43.92 -26.19 2.80
C GLY A 88 43.89 -26.02 1.27
N PHE A 89 43.01 -26.78 0.62
CA PHE A 89 42.74 -26.66 -0.82
C PHE A 89 41.54 -25.74 -1.04
N ASN A 90 41.62 -24.88 -2.05
CA ASN A 90 40.46 -24.12 -2.50
C ASN A 90 39.87 -24.78 -3.75
N PHE A 91 38.86 -25.63 -3.57
CA PHE A 91 38.23 -26.29 -4.70
C PHE A 91 37.32 -25.29 -5.44
N PRO A 92 37.57 -25.01 -6.73
CA PRO A 92 36.72 -24.09 -7.48
C PRO A 92 35.29 -24.66 -7.57
N ASP A 93 34.31 -23.77 -7.66
CA ASP A 93 32.88 -24.14 -7.68
C ASP A 93 32.53 -25.10 -8.82
N CYS A 94 33.28 -25.09 -9.93
CA CYS A 94 33.14 -26.07 -11.00
C CYS A 94 33.29 -27.52 -10.51
N PHE A 95 34.10 -27.76 -9.46
CA PHE A 95 34.31 -29.08 -8.88
C PHE A 95 33.17 -29.50 -7.93
N THR A 96 32.49 -28.54 -7.30
CA THR A 96 31.44 -28.80 -6.30
C THR A 96 30.03 -28.73 -6.90
N GLN A 97 29.84 -28.01 -8.01
CA GLN A 97 28.54 -27.76 -8.64
C GLN A 97 28.34 -28.47 -10.00
N GLY A 98 29.31 -29.28 -10.45
CA GLY A 98 29.17 -30.11 -11.65
C GLY A 98 29.32 -29.39 -12.99
N GLU A 99 29.90 -28.19 -12.99
CA GLU A 99 30.23 -27.46 -14.22
C GLU A 99 31.58 -27.93 -14.81
N PRO A 100 31.77 -27.87 -16.14
CA PRO A 100 33.06 -28.22 -16.74
C PRO A 100 34.17 -27.27 -16.27
N CYS A 101 35.15 -27.80 -15.53
CA CYS A 101 36.32 -27.02 -15.09
C CYS A 101 37.23 -26.65 -16.27
N ALA A 102 37.90 -25.50 -16.14
CA ALA A 102 38.93 -25.07 -17.10
C ALA A 102 40.02 -26.15 -17.26
N ALA A 103 40.39 -26.45 -18.50
CA ALA A 103 41.35 -27.50 -18.81
C ALA A 103 42.78 -27.18 -18.32
N GLY A 104 43.49 -28.19 -17.81
CA GLY A 104 44.94 -28.14 -17.59
C GLY A 104 45.40 -27.24 -16.42
N GLY A 105 46.54 -26.56 -16.62
CA GLY A 105 47.28 -25.85 -15.57
C GLY A 105 46.54 -24.69 -14.87
N THR A 106 45.43 -24.20 -15.41
CA THR A 106 44.58 -23.21 -14.72
C THR A 106 43.83 -23.78 -13.53
N PHE A 107 43.44 -25.06 -13.56
CA PHE A 107 42.82 -25.74 -12.42
C PHE A 107 43.75 -25.76 -11.20
N VAL A 108 45.05 -25.97 -11.45
CA VAL A 108 46.10 -25.95 -10.43
C VAL A 108 46.18 -24.57 -9.75
N LEU A 109 46.06 -23.48 -10.51
CA LEU A 109 46.11 -22.12 -9.93
C LEU A 109 44.99 -21.86 -8.91
N ASP A 110 43.82 -22.42 -9.15
CA ASP A 110 42.65 -22.23 -8.29
C ASP A 110 42.75 -23.12 -7.05
N VAL A 111 43.09 -24.40 -7.24
CA VAL A 111 43.28 -25.39 -6.16
C VAL A 111 44.36 -24.97 -5.16
N TYR A 112 45.49 -24.49 -5.65
CA TYR A 112 46.62 -24.04 -4.83
C TYR A 112 46.51 -22.58 -4.38
N ASN A 113 45.45 -21.86 -4.81
CA ASN A 113 45.28 -20.43 -4.57
C ASN A 113 46.56 -19.61 -4.88
N VAL A 114 47.12 -19.80 -6.08
CA VAL A 114 48.33 -19.10 -6.54
C VAL A 114 48.09 -18.34 -7.83
N ASP A 115 48.90 -17.31 -8.07
CA ASP A 115 48.74 -16.43 -9.23
C ASP A 115 49.39 -17.01 -10.49
N ALA A 116 50.38 -17.88 -10.31
CA ALA A 116 51.01 -18.64 -11.39
C ALA A 116 51.52 -20.03 -10.96
N TYR A 117 51.64 -20.91 -11.94
CA TYR A 117 52.15 -22.27 -11.81
C TYR A 117 53.15 -22.51 -12.94
N ALA A 118 54.37 -22.86 -12.54
CA ALA A 118 55.53 -22.99 -13.40
C ALA A 118 55.98 -24.45 -13.43
N GLU A 119 55.94 -25.09 -14.60
CA GLU A 119 56.55 -26.40 -14.84
C GLU A 119 57.90 -26.19 -15.52
N ALA A 120 58.98 -26.52 -14.81
CA ALA A 120 60.33 -26.46 -15.33
C ALA A 120 60.87 -27.86 -15.53
N GLU A 121 61.05 -28.27 -16.78
CA GLU A 121 61.67 -29.53 -17.16
C GLU A 121 63.16 -29.32 -17.46
N PHE A 122 64.01 -30.07 -16.76
CA PHE A 122 65.46 -30.01 -16.88
C PHE A 122 65.99 -31.25 -17.58
N SER A 123 66.87 -31.04 -18.55
CA SER A 123 67.58 -32.09 -19.29
C SER A 123 69.07 -31.80 -19.34
N ARG A 124 69.88 -32.82 -19.65
CA ARG A 124 71.32 -32.69 -19.81
C ARG A 124 71.73 -33.40 -21.09
N HIS A 125 72.23 -32.64 -22.05
CA HIS A 125 72.51 -33.16 -23.38
C HIS A 125 73.82 -33.97 -23.37
N GLU A 126 73.75 -35.26 -23.69
CA GLU A 126 74.87 -36.21 -23.53
C GLU A 126 76.14 -35.81 -24.30
N SER A 127 76.00 -35.23 -25.50
CA SER A 127 77.14 -34.90 -26.36
C SER A 127 77.80 -33.55 -26.08
N THR A 128 77.05 -32.59 -25.53
CA THR A 128 77.53 -31.22 -25.29
C THR A 128 77.73 -30.91 -23.82
N ASN A 129 77.23 -31.78 -22.93
CA ASN A 129 77.19 -31.58 -21.49
C ASN A 129 76.49 -30.26 -21.10
N GLU A 130 75.55 -29.81 -21.92
CA GLU A 130 74.75 -28.60 -21.70
C GLU A 130 73.45 -28.93 -21.00
N TRP A 131 73.02 -28.02 -20.12
CA TRP A 131 71.70 -28.05 -19.50
C TRP A 131 70.66 -27.56 -20.49
N GLY A 132 69.51 -28.24 -20.54
CA GLY A 132 68.29 -27.76 -21.18
C GLY A 132 67.26 -27.40 -20.11
N ILE A 133 66.54 -26.29 -20.32
CA ILE A 133 65.39 -25.89 -19.51
C ILE A 133 64.22 -25.62 -20.44
N VAL A 134 63.14 -26.36 -20.26
CA VAL A 134 61.83 -26.05 -20.80
C VAL A 134 60.97 -25.54 -19.65
N LEU A 135 60.54 -24.29 -19.73
CA LEU A 135 59.65 -23.69 -18.75
C LEU A 135 58.29 -23.43 -19.37
N THR A 136 57.26 -24.07 -18.82
CA THR A 136 55.87 -23.78 -19.10
C THR A 136 55.27 -23.01 -17.92
N LEU A 137 54.71 -21.83 -18.18
CA LEU A 137 54.06 -20.99 -17.18
C LEU A 137 52.57 -20.85 -17.46
N HIS A 138 51.76 -21.23 -16.48
CA HIS A 138 50.32 -21.00 -16.44
C HIS A 138 50.03 -19.83 -15.49
N ARG A 139 49.23 -18.86 -15.95
CA ARG A 139 48.85 -17.67 -15.17
C ARG A 139 47.35 -17.53 -15.07
N ARG A 140 46.92 -16.86 -14.00
CA ARG A 140 45.49 -16.66 -13.74
C ARG A 140 44.83 -15.68 -14.70
N PHE A 141 45.55 -14.74 -15.33
CA PHE A 141 44.91 -13.63 -16.04
C PHE A 141 45.35 -13.39 -17.50
N SER A 142 46.35 -14.09 -18.03
CA SER A 142 46.79 -13.88 -19.43
C SER A 142 46.21 -14.85 -20.45
N GLY A 143 45.51 -15.91 -20.01
CA GLY A 143 44.82 -16.86 -20.89
C GLY A 143 45.70 -17.78 -21.74
N SER A 144 46.95 -17.43 -22.03
CA SER A 144 47.87 -18.22 -22.85
C SER A 144 48.97 -18.88 -22.03
N GLU A 145 49.21 -20.16 -22.29
CA GLU A 145 50.40 -20.88 -21.83
C GLU A 145 51.65 -20.21 -22.40
N MET A 146 52.60 -19.88 -21.54
CA MET A 146 53.89 -19.33 -21.96
C MET A 146 54.94 -20.44 -21.86
N ARG A 147 55.48 -20.87 -22.99
CA ARG A 147 56.53 -21.89 -23.06
C ARG A 147 57.85 -21.25 -23.50
N ILE A 148 58.89 -21.41 -22.69
CA ILE A 148 60.24 -20.91 -22.94
C ILE A 148 61.20 -22.10 -22.95
N GLU A 149 62.00 -22.23 -24.01
CA GLU A 149 63.02 -23.27 -24.13
C GLU A 149 64.41 -22.64 -24.28
N ARG A 150 65.37 -23.05 -23.45
CA ARG A 150 66.75 -22.54 -23.45
C ARG A 150 67.75 -23.65 -23.11
N SER A 151 68.97 -23.55 -23.62
CA SER A 151 70.08 -24.44 -23.26
C SER A 151 71.38 -23.68 -22.98
N GLY A 152 72.27 -24.27 -22.18
CA GLY A 152 73.57 -23.67 -21.85
C GLY A 152 74.41 -24.48 -20.87
N ARG A 153 75.71 -24.16 -20.77
CA ARG A 153 76.67 -24.90 -19.91
C ARG A 153 76.58 -24.55 -18.43
N ASP A 154 76.23 -23.30 -18.10
CA ASP A 154 76.15 -22.81 -16.71
C ASP A 154 74.69 -22.71 -16.27
N LEU A 155 74.26 -23.66 -15.44
CA LEU A 155 72.88 -23.76 -14.96
C LEU A 155 72.39 -22.51 -14.20
N PRO A 156 73.18 -21.90 -13.28
CA PRO A 156 72.77 -20.66 -12.62
C PRO A 156 72.53 -19.48 -13.57
N THR A 157 73.37 -19.31 -14.60
CA THR A 157 73.17 -18.27 -15.62
C THR A 157 71.94 -18.55 -16.47
N LEU A 158 71.74 -19.81 -16.88
CA LEU A 158 70.58 -20.24 -17.65
C LEU A 158 69.27 -20.00 -16.88
N LEU A 159 69.24 -20.33 -15.60
CA LEU A 159 68.11 -20.05 -14.70
C LEU A 159 67.82 -18.55 -14.62
N ARG A 160 68.84 -17.70 -14.48
CA ARG A 160 68.63 -16.24 -14.46
C ARG A 160 68.06 -15.71 -15.77
N GLN A 161 68.50 -16.22 -16.92
CA GLN A 161 67.99 -15.82 -18.23
C GLN A 161 66.54 -16.23 -18.44
N VAL A 162 66.19 -17.48 -18.07
CA VAL A 162 64.81 -17.97 -18.15
C VAL A 162 63.92 -17.17 -17.20
N LEU A 163 64.36 -16.94 -15.97
CA LEU A 163 63.60 -16.17 -14.98
C LEU A 163 63.45 -14.71 -15.36
N SER A 164 64.49 -14.06 -15.89
CA SER A 164 64.39 -12.66 -16.34
C SER A 164 63.37 -12.52 -17.46
N THR A 165 63.36 -13.47 -18.41
CA THR A 165 62.37 -13.51 -19.50
C THR A 165 60.93 -13.58 -18.99
N LEU A 166 60.65 -14.23 -17.84
CA LEU A 166 59.31 -14.28 -17.23
C LEU A 166 58.84 -12.93 -16.67
N PHE A 167 59.75 -12.19 -16.03
CA PHE A 167 59.46 -10.88 -15.43
C PHE A 167 59.52 -9.74 -16.46
N GLU A 168 60.17 -9.99 -17.61
CA GLU A 168 60.38 -9.04 -18.68
C GLU A 168 59.28 -9.02 -19.76
N MET A 169 58.15 -9.70 -19.56
CA MET A 169 57.04 -9.73 -20.52
C MET A 169 55.71 -9.28 -19.92
N GLU A 170 55.76 -8.45 -18.87
CA GLU A 170 54.56 -7.97 -18.17
C GLU A 170 54.32 -6.49 -18.45
N ALA A 171 53.06 -6.14 -18.71
CA ALA A 171 52.53 -4.79 -18.61
C ALA A 171 51.57 -4.72 -17.41
N GLU A 172 51.28 -3.53 -16.92
CA GLU A 172 50.29 -3.32 -15.86
C GLU A 172 49.02 -2.70 -16.45
N LEU A 173 47.85 -3.19 -16.01
CA LEU A 173 46.54 -2.65 -16.37
C LEU A 173 45.84 -2.19 -15.11
N SER A 174 45.41 -0.93 -15.09
CA SER A 174 44.63 -0.34 -14.00
C SER A 174 43.31 0.20 -14.56
N ILE A 175 42.20 -0.33 -14.05
CA ILE A 175 40.85 0.11 -14.41
C ILE A 175 40.21 0.78 -13.21
N GLU A 176 39.71 1.99 -13.42
CA GLU A 176 38.89 2.72 -12.46
C GLU A 176 37.47 2.89 -12.99
N SER A 177 36.49 2.95 -12.09
CA SER A 177 35.09 3.21 -12.45
C SER A 177 34.48 4.25 -11.52
N THR A 178 33.66 5.15 -12.06
CA THR A 178 32.81 6.04 -11.24
C THR A 178 31.64 5.29 -10.60
N GLN A 179 31.26 4.15 -11.18
CA GLN A 179 30.15 3.31 -10.74
C GLN A 179 30.68 2.09 -9.97
N PRO A 180 30.06 1.70 -8.85
CA PRO A 180 30.48 0.51 -8.11
C PRO A 180 30.15 -0.78 -8.87
N ASN A 181 30.93 -1.83 -8.59
CA ASN A 181 30.69 -3.20 -9.06
C ASN A 181 30.62 -3.37 -10.59
N VAL A 182 31.40 -2.61 -11.35
CA VAL A 182 31.56 -2.84 -12.80
C VAL A 182 32.51 -4.02 -12.99
N GLY A 183 32.02 -5.11 -13.56
CA GLY A 183 32.82 -6.31 -13.87
C GLY A 183 33.76 -6.07 -15.04
N VAL A 184 35.02 -6.47 -14.87
CA VAL A 184 36.09 -6.33 -15.87
C VAL A 184 36.47 -7.71 -16.40
N TYR A 185 36.46 -7.85 -17.72
CA TYR A 185 36.80 -9.08 -18.42
C TYR A 185 37.96 -8.84 -19.37
N LEU A 186 39.11 -9.48 -19.13
CA LEU A 186 40.26 -9.44 -20.03
C LEU A 186 40.26 -10.67 -20.92
N ASN A 187 40.26 -10.49 -22.24
CA ASN A 187 40.20 -11.55 -23.24
C ASN A 187 39.10 -12.57 -22.94
N LYS A 188 37.90 -12.06 -22.62
CA LYS A 188 36.69 -12.82 -22.23
C LYS A 188 36.75 -13.51 -20.85
N ARG A 189 37.84 -13.36 -20.09
CA ARG A 189 37.97 -13.92 -18.74
C ARG A 189 37.73 -12.84 -17.69
N PHE A 190 36.88 -13.12 -16.70
CA PHE A 190 36.64 -12.22 -15.58
C PHE A 190 37.91 -12.05 -14.73
N VAL A 191 38.31 -10.80 -14.48
CA VAL A 191 39.52 -10.47 -13.69
C VAL A 191 39.20 -9.77 -12.37
N GLY A 192 37.95 -9.33 -12.17
CA GLY A 192 37.50 -8.65 -10.96
C GLY A 192 36.54 -7.50 -11.26
N ASN A 193 36.11 -6.81 -10.22
CA ASN A 193 35.30 -5.59 -10.35
C ASN A 193 36.20 -4.35 -10.23
N ALA A 194 35.91 -3.30 -10.98
CA ALA A 194 36.61 -2.02 -10.86
C ALA A 194 36.37 -1.38 -9.47
N PRO A 195 37.39 -0.78 -8.83
CA PRO A 195 38.76 -0.62 -9.33
C PRO A 195 39.57 -1.92 -9.28
N VAL A 196 40.33 -2.19 -10.35
CA VAL A 196 41.17 -3.39 -10.45
C VAL A 196 42.51 -3.07 -11.11
N SER A 197 43.59 -3.57 -10.51
CA SER A 197 44.95 -3.49 -11.06
C SER A 197 45.54 -4.90 -11.20
N ILE A 198 45.92 -5.27 -12.42
CA ILE A 198 46.47 -6.59 -12.74
C ILE A 198 47.66 -6.48 -13.68
N ARG A 199 48.50 -7.51 -13.69
CA ARG A 199 49.55 -7.66 -14.70
C ARG A 199 49.03 -8.48 -15.87
N ILE A 200 49.36 -8.03 -17.07
CA ILE A 200 48.92 -8.62 -18.33
C ILE A 200 50.15 -8.96 -19.19
N THR A 201 49.98 -9.88 -20.13
CA THR A 201 51.03 -10.21 -21.10
C THR A 201 51.20 -9.09 -22.11
N VAL A 202 52.38 -9.02 -22.74
CA VAL A 202 52.63 -8.21 -23.94
C VAL A 202 51.84 -8.79 -25.13
N GLY A 203 51.33 -7.93 -26.01
CA GLY A 203 50.59 -8.31 -27.22
C GLY A 203 49.17 -7.71 -27.26
N GLU A 204 48.32 -8.23 -28.13
CA GLU A 204 46.94 -7.75 -28.26
C GLU A 204 46.09 -8.11 -27.04
N GLN A 205 45.34 -7.13 -26.54
CA GLN A 205 44.49 -7.24 -25.36
C GLN A 205 43.11 -6.68 -25.68
N ASN A 206 42.06 -7.33 -25.19
CA ASN A 206 40.69 -6.85 -25.27
C ASN A 206 40.05 -6.88 -23.88
N VAL A 207 39.65 -5.71 -23.39
CA VAL A 207 38.98 -5.55 -22.10
C VAL A 207 37.51 -5.23 -22.33
N GLU A 208 36.62 -6.01 -21.74
CA GLU A 208 35.18 -5.78 -21.76
C GLU A 208 34.69 -5.41 -20.35
N PHE A 209 33.84 -4.40 -20.27
CA PHE A 209 33.26 -3.88 -19.03
C PHE A 209 31.76 -4.20 -19.03
N LYS A 210 31.29 -4.87 -17.96
CA LYS A 210 29.88 -5.27 -17.82
C LYS A 210 29.33 -4.86 -16.48
N LYS A 211 28.08 -4.45 -16.48
CA LYS A 211 27.28 -4.23 -15.27
C LYS A 211 25.82 -4.47 -15.61
N ASP A 212 25.10 -5.19 -14.75
CA ASP A 212 23.68 -5.44 -14.93
C ASP A 212 22.92 -4.12 -15.01
N GLY A 213 22.09 -3.96 -16.05
CA GLY A 213 21.34 -2.72 -16.28
C GLY A 213 22.07 -1.68 -17.13
N TYR A 214 23.25 -1.99 -17.68
CA TYR A 214 24.09 -1.05 -18.42
C TYR A 214 24.58 -1.63 -19.73
N VAL A 215 24.76 -0.75 -20.72
CA VAL A 215 25.34 -1.10 -22.02
C VAL A 215 26.81 -1.46 -21.82
N SER A 216 27.21 -2.65 -22.26
CA SER A 216 28.60 -3.13 -22.17
C SER A 216 29.52 -2.32 -23.08
N GLN A 217 30.76 -2.08 -22.63
CA GLN A 217 31.77 -1.36 -23.40
C GLN A 217 33.03 -2.21 -23.55
N SER A 218 33.70 -2.12 -24.71
CA SER A 218 34.97 -2.83 -24.96
C SER A 218 36.13 -1.86 -25.23
N TRP A 219 37.35 -2.32 -24.94
CA TRP A 219 38.59 -1.60 -25.16
C TRP A 219 39.68 -2.56 -25.62
N ALA A 220 40.08 -2.43 -26.88
CA ALA A 220 41.21 -3.16 -27.43
C ALA A 220 42.47 -2.27 -27.45
N PHE A 221 43.62 -2.85 -27.10
CA PHE A 221 44.92 -2.19 -27.18
C PHE A 221 46.04 -3.23 -27.31
N GLU A 222 47.21 -2.79 -27.78
CA GLU A 222 48.42 -3.63 -27.80
C GLU A 222 49.31 -3.24 -26.60
N SER A 223 49.53 -4.19 -25.69
CA SER A 223 50.34 -3.98 -24.50
C SER A 223 51.84 -4.19 -24.78
N LYS A 224 52.68 -3.31 -24.22
CA LYS A 224 54.14 -3.40 -24.30
C LYS A 224 54.77 -3.61 -22.93
N LYS A 225 55.97 -4.20 -22.95
CA LYS A 225 56.75 -4.53 -21.75
C LYS A 225 56.95 -3.31 -20.84
N GLY A 226 56.59 -3.46 -19.57
CA GLY A 226 56.83 -2.48 -18.52
C GLY A 226 55.93 -1.24 -18.58
N GLU A 227 54.97 -1.17 -19.51
CA GLU A 227 54.04 -0.05 -19.62
C GLU A 227 52.84 -0.23 -18.67
N LEU A 228 52.31 0.90 -18.19
CA LEU A 228 51.06 0.98 -17.44
C LEU A 228 49.95 1.49 -18.36
N TYR A 229 48.89 0.71 -18.48
CA TYR A 229 47.67 1.05 -19.18
C TYR A 229 46.61 1.40 -18.14
N SER A 230 46.14 2.64 -18.13
CA SER A 230 45.08 3.08 -17.23
C SER A 230 43.84 3.51 -18.01
N LYS A 231 42.66 3.08 -17.56
CA LYS A 231 41.39 3.53 -18.12
C LYS A 231 40.36 3.76 -17.02
N LYS A 232 39.75 4.94 -17.05
CA LYS A 232 38.55 5.26 -16.27
C LYS A 232 37.30 4.98 -17.11
N ILE A 233 36.34 4.25 -16.56
CA ILE A 233 35.11 3.85 -17.22
C ILE A 233 33.88 4.43 -16.52
N GLU A 234 32.86 4.74 -17.32
CA GLU A 234 31.51 5.10 -16.88
C GLU A 234 30.55 4.50 -17.90
N LEU A 235 29.76 3.51 -17.49
CA LEU A 235 28.82 2.82 -18.38
C LEU A 235 27.50 3.59 -18.42
N VAL A 236 26.86 3.58 -19.59
CA VAL A 236 25.54 4.22 -19.78
C VAL A 236 24.45 3.23 -19.36
N PRO A 237 23.49 3.64 -18.51
CA PRO A 237 22.35 2.80 -18.18
C PRO A 237 21.55 2.42 -19.42
N GLU A 238 21.13 1.17 -19.50
CA GLU A 238 20.23 0.69 -20.55
C GLU A 238 18.79 0.92 -20.10
N VAL A 239 18.21 2.08 -20.47
CA VAL A 239 16.82 2.41 -20.13
C VAL A 239 15.87 1.35 -20.69
N THR A 240 14.88 1.00 -19.88
CA THR A 240 13.89 -0.03 -20.18
C THR A 240 12.51 0.61 -20.33
N PRO A 241 11.75 0.30 -21.39
CA PRO A 241 10.36 0.70 -21.46
C PRO A 241 9.52 -0.14 -20.48
N LEU A 242 8.75 0.53 -19.61
CA LEU A 242 7.79 -0.05 -18.69
C LEU A 242 6.38 0.39 -19.06
N SER A 243 5.51 -0.56 -19.39
CA SER A 243 4.09 -0.33 -19.63
C SER A 243 3.29 -0.62 -18.36
N VAL A 244 2.55 0.37 -17.86
CA VAL A 244 1.68 0.22 -16.69
C VAL A 244 0.24 0.19 -17.17
N LEU A 245 -0.40 -0.98 -17.07
CA LEU A 245 -1.75 -1.23 -17.59
C LEU A 245 -2.77 -1.33 -16.47
N THR A 246 -3.92 -0.70 -16.62
CA THR A 246 -5.02 -0.79 -15.67
C THR A 246 -6.39 -0.62 -16.34
N PRO A 247 -7.43 -1.35 -15.91
CA PRO A 247 -8.78 -1.17 -16.42
C PRO A 247 -9.44 0.13 -15.92
N SER A 248 -8.93 0.74 -14.85
CA SER A 248 -9.49 1.98 -14.30
C SER A 248 -9.20 3.17 -15.22
N THR A 249 -10.25 3.83 -15.71
CA THR A 249 -10.12 5.06 -16.51
C THR A 249 -9.57 6.20 -15.64
N ASP A 250 -8.84 7.12 -16.25
CA ASP A 250 -8.27 8.32 -15.60
C ASP A 250 -7.21 8.06 -14.49
N ALA A 251 -6.67 6.84 -14.42
CA ALA A 251 -5.60 6.52 -13.48
C ALA A 251 -4.30 7.27 -13.81
N GLN A 252 -3.60 7.74 -12.78
CA GLN A 252 -2.27 8.37 -12.84
C GLN A 252 -1.21 7.43 -12.29
N VAL A 253 0.00 7.53 -12.84
CA VAL A 253 1.17 6.74 -12.46
C VAL A 253 2.23 7.67 -11.88
N GLU A 254 2.74 7.29 -10.72
CA GLU A 254 3.85 7.92 -10.02
C GLU A 254 4.95 6.88 -9.84
N ILE A 255 6.19 7.27 -10.13
CA ILE A 255 7.37 6.41 -10.03
C ILE A 255 8.38 7.13 -9.14
N ASP A 256 8.76 6.48 -8.04
CA ASP A 256 9.70 7.00 -7.02
C ASP A 256 9.31 8.38 -6.45
N GLY A 257 8.01 8.66 -6.33
CA GLY A 257 7.50 9.93 -5.82
C GLY A 257 7.26 11.00 -6.88
N GLU A 258 7.57 10.73 -8.15
CA GLU A 258 7.37 11.67 -9.27
C GLU A 258 6.22 11.21 -10.18
N VAL A 259 5.27 12.11 -10.44
CA VAL A 259 4.14 11.83 -11.34
C VAL A 259 4.66 11.82 -12.77
N VAL A 260 4.65 10.64 -13.40
CA VAL A 260 5.16 10.45 -14.76
C VAL A 260 4.07 10.60 -15.83
N GLY A 261 2.80 10.40 -15.48
CA GLY A 261 1.66 10.60 -16.38
C GLY A 261 0.50 9.64 -16.15
N ALA A 262 -0.31 9.42 -17.20
CA ALA A 262 -1.49 8.54 -17.14
C ALA A 262 -1.14 7.04 -17.21
N ALA A 263 -1.98 6.19 -16.63
CA ALA A 263 -1.87 4.75 -16.85
C ALA A 263 -2.22 4.37 -18.30
N ASN A 264 -1.98 3.10 -18.66
CA ASN A 264 -2.07 2.60 -20.04
C ASN A 264 -1.10 3.28 -21.02
N ALA A 265 0.05 3.72 -20.50
CA ALA A 265 1.15 4.32 -21.24
C ALA A 265 2.48 3.58 -20.95
N THR A 266 3.50 3.88 -21.75
CA THR A 266 4.85 3.33 -21.61
C THR A 266 5.83 4.42 -21.19
N TYR A 267 6.66 4.12 -20.21
CA TYR A 267 7.64 5.02 -19.60
C TYR A 267 9.04 4.46 -19.73
N GLU A 268 10.03 5.31 -20.02
CA GLU A 268 11.44 4.91 -19.97
C GLU A 268 11.95 5.01 -18.53
N ILE A 269 12.37 3.88 -17.97
CA ILE A 269 12.82 3.76 -16.59
C ILE A 269 14.16 3.06 -16.51
N LEU A 270 14.97 3.42 -15.53
CA LEU A 270 16.26 2.77 -15.29
C LEU A 270 16.04 1.33 -14.78
N PRO A 271 16.97 0.40 -15.03
CA PRO A 271 16.93 -0.90 -14.38
C PRO A 271 17.21 -0.77 -12.88
N GLY A 272 16.41 -1.44 -12.06
CA GLY A 272 16.48 -1.31 -10.60
C GLY A 272 15.16 -1.58 -9.89
N ASP A 273 15.15 -1.41 -8.57
CA ASP A 273 13.92 -1.46 -7.77
C ASP A 273 13.31 -0.06 -7.73
N HIS A 274 12.05 0.06 -8.15
CA HIS A 274 11.31 1.33 -8.23
C HIS A 274 9.99 1.22 -7.48
N THR A 275 9.58 2.26 -6.77
CA THR A 275 8.27 2.31 -6.12
C THR A 275 7.26 2.90 -7.09
N ILE A 276 6.30 2.09 -7.53
CA ILE A 276 5.27 2.48 -8.47
C ILE A 276 3.97 2.64 -7.70
N ARG A 277 3.39 3.84 -7.78
CA ARG A 277 2.07 4.15 -7.24
C ARG A 277 1.11 4.45 -8.40
N VAL A 278 -0.06 3.83 -8.35
CA VAL A 278 -1.15 4.07 -9.31
C VAL A 278 -2.38 4.52 -8.55
N SER A 279 -2.93 5.68 -8.92
CA SER A 279 -4.06 6.30 -8.25
C SER A 279 -5.15 6.66 -9.26
N ALA A 280 -6.41 6.53 -8.86
CA ALA A 280 -7.56 6.93 -9.68
C ALA A 280 -8.71 7.40 -8.78
N PRO A 281 -9.53 8.39 -9.20
CA PRO A 281 -10.67 8.83 -8.41
C PRO A 281 -11.65 7.70 -8.07
N GLY A 282 -12.01 7.53 -6.79
CA GLY A 282 -12.94 6.49 -6.34
C GLY A 282 -12.31 5.11 -6.13
N TYR A 283 -10.99 5.01 -6.17
CA TYR A 283 -10.23 3.78 -5.93
C TYR A 283 -9.22 3.96 -4.79
N VAL A 284 -8.89 2.86 -4.13
CA VAL A 284 -7.77 2.82 -3.19
C VAL A 284 -6.46 2.86 -3.97
N ASP A 285 -5.58 3.79 -3.61
CA ASP A 285 -4.26 3.89 -4.20
C ASP A 285 -3.50 2.57 -4.08
N PHE A 286 -2.93 2.14 -5.20
CA PHE A 286 -2.07 0.98 -5.26
C PHE A 286 -0.61 1.42 -5.22
N GLU A 287 0.20 0.81 -4.36
CA GLU A 287 1.63 1.08 -4.27
C GLU A 287 2.40 -0.24 -4.18
N GLN A 288 3.41 -0.42 -5.04
CA GLN A 288 4.26 -1.61 -5.03
C GLN A 288 5.69 -1.26 -5.48
N THR A 289 6.68 -1.87 -4.81
CA THR A 289 8.05 -1.91 -5.32
C THR A 289 8.15 -2.93 -6.46
N TYR A 290 8.51 -2.46 -7.66
CA TYR A 290 8.66 -3.24 -8.88
C TYR A 290 10.12 -3.25 -9.34
N LYS A 291 10.65 -4.43 -9.63
CA LYS A 291 12.03 -4.60 -10.12
C LYS A 291 12.08 -4.60 -11.64
N VAL A 292 12.72 -3.60 -12.22
CA VAL A 292 12.89 -3.43 -13.67
C VAL A 292 14.19 -4.07 -14.13
N TYR A 293 14.09 -4.91 -15.18
CA TYR A 293 15.25 -5.52 -15.85
C TYR A 293 15.62 -4.77 -17.14
N PRO A 294 16.90 -4.76 -17.56
CA PRO A 294 17.33 -4.08 -18.79
C PRO A 294 16.75 -4.67 -20.09
N GLY A 295 16.65 -3.81 -21.12
CA GLY A 295 16.68 -4.20 -22.54
C GLY A 295 15.39 -4.77 -23.15
N SER A 296 14.34 -5.02 -22.37
CA SER A 296 13.06 -5.54 -22.88
C SER A 296 11.86 -4.88 -22.24
N LEU A 297 10.79 -4.66 -23.02
CA LEU A 297 9.52 -4.08 -22.54
C LEU A 297 8.99 -4.87 -21.34
N GLN A 298 8.94 -4.20 -20.18
CA GLN A 298 8.33 -4.72 -18.96
C GLN A 298 6.85 -4.31 -18.97
N THR A 299 5.97 -5.18 -18.51
CA THR A 299 4.54 -4.85 -18.37
C THR A 299 4.10 -5.14 -16.94
N MET A 300 3.51 -4.13 -16.31
CA MET A 300 2.90 -4.21 -14.99
C MET A 300 1.39 -4.03 -15.14
N GLN A 301 0.63 -5.03 -14.71
CA GLN A 301 -0.83 -4.94 -14.66
C GLN A 301 -1.27 -4.59 -13.25
N VAL A 302 -2.07 -3.54 -13.13
CA VAL A 302 -2.56 -3.03 -11.85
C VAL A 302 -4.09 -3.03 -11.86
N ALA A 303 -4.67 -3.77 -10.93
CA ALA A 303 -6.11 -3.74 -10.67
C ALA A 303 -6.36 -2.93 -9.41
N LEU A 304 -6.93 -1.74 -9.55
CA LEU A 304 -7.31 -0.91 -8.42
C LEU A 304 -8.58 -1.44 -7.77
N LEU A 305 -8.60 -1.45 -6.45
CA LEU A 305 -9.81 -1.79 -5.69
C LEU A 305 -10.65 -0.53 -5.55
N PRO A 306 -11.96 -0.58 -5.85
CA PRO A 306 -12.86 0.54 -5.57
C PRO A 306 -12.71 0.92 -4.09
N GLU A 307 -12.61 2.20 -3.80
CA GLU A 307 -12.75 2.69 -2.45
C GLU A 307 -14.22 2.47 -2.08
N SER A 308 -14.53 1.29 -1.55
CA SER A 308 -15.88 0.97 -1.12
C SER A 308 -16.26 1.99 -0.05
N GLU A 309 -17.10 2.95 -0.40
CA GLU A 309 -17.74 3.78 0.59
C GLU A 309 -18.45 2.85 1.58
N SER A 310 -18.38 3.20 2.87
CA SER A 310 -19.04 2.40 3.91
C SER A 310 -20.49 2.11 3.49
N PRO A 311 -21.00 0.87 3.61
CA PRO A 311 -22.41 0.56 3.35
C PRO A 311 -23.37 1.50 4.09
N TYR A 312 -22.92 2.07 5.21
CA TYR A 312 -23.64 3.09 5.95
C TYR A 312 -23.75 4.43 5.22
N LYS A 313 -22.71 4.88 4.52
CA LYS A 313 -22.71 6.13 3.75
C LYS A 313 -23.62 5.99 2.53
N ILE A 314 -23.47 4.90 1.77
CA ILE A 314 -24.32 4.56 0.62
C ILE A 314 -25.81 4.53 1.05
N ARG A 315 -26.12 3.82 2.14
CA ARG A 315 -27.51 3.73 2.64
C ARG A 315 -28.04 5.07 3.15
N HIS A 316 -27.21 5.88 3.80
CA HIS A 316 -27.60 7.22 4.27
C HIS A 316 -27.95 8.14 3.09
N ASP A 317 -27.12 8.15 2.05
CA ASP A 317 -27.33 8.95 0.85
C ASP A 317 -28.60 8.50 0.11
N ASN A 318 -28.85 7.19 0.01
CA ASN A 318 -30.07 6.64 -0.60
C ASN A 318 -31.34 7.04 0.17
N ILE A 319 -31.35 6.98 1.50
CA ILE A 319 -32.48 7.43 2.33
C ILE A 319 -32.79 8.92 2.09
N SER A 320 -31.76 9.76 1.92
CA SER A 320 -31.90 11.20 1.70
C SER A 320 -32.34 11.60 0.28
N THR A 321 -32.27 10.65 -0.66
CA THR A 321 -32.52 10.89 -2.09
C THR A 321 -34.02 10.92 -2.41
N TYR A 322 -34.82 10.08 -1.74
CA TYR A 322 -36.26 10.00 -1.99
C TYR A 322 -37.00 11.24 -1.51
N ARG A 323 -37.66 11.92 -2.44
CA ARG A 323 -38.36 13.18 -2.18
C ARG A 323 -39.79 13.03 -1.69
N PHE A 324 -40.42 11.87 -1.85
CA PHE A 324 -41.81 11.65 -1.45
C PHE A 324 -41.93 10.43 -0.54
N SER A 325 -42.79 10.49 0.47
CA SER A 325 -43.12 9.33 1.29
C SER A 325 -44.59 9.29 1.70
N GLY A 326 -45.15 8.09 1.75
CA GLY A 326 -46.48 7.82 2.28
C GLY A 326 -46.39 7.16 3.66
N PHE A 327 -47.28 7.52 4.56
CA PHE A 327 -47.33 7.01 5.93
C PHE A 327 -48.76 6.59 6.30
N LEU A 328 -48.91 5.40 6.85
CA LEU A 328 -50.14 4.89 7.44
C LEU A 328 -49.87 4.54 8.90
N GLY A 329 -50.60 5.17 9.81
CA GLY A 329 -50.39 5.03 11.25
C GLY A 329 -51.67 4.86 12.04
N TYR A 330 -51.50 4.43 13.28
CA TYR A 330 -52.49 4.41 14.33
C TYR A 330 -52.19 5.53 15.33
N ARG A 331 -53.22 6.29 15.69
CA ARG A 331 -53.15 7.39 16.65
C ARG A 331 -53.97 7.05 17.89
N TYR A 332 -53.35 7.15 19.06
CA TYR A 332 -54.02 7.19 20.34
C TYR A 332 -53.83 8.57 20.94
N ALA A 333 -54.91 9.29 21.20
CA ALA A 333 -54.84 10.66 21.69
C ALA A 333 -55.90 10.95 22.75
N HIS A 334 -55.52 11.68 23.77
CA HIS A 334 -56.44 12.25 24.74
C HIS A 334 -56.85 13.66 24.28
N GLU A 335 -58.13 13.98 24.35
CA GLU A 335 -58.63 15.27 23.92
C GLU A 335 -59.61 15.88 24.93
N SER A 336 -59.38 17.14 25.26
CA SER A 336 -60.34 18.00 25.95
C SER A 336 -61.05 18.88 24.94
N MET A 337 -62.39 18.91 24.97
CA MET A 337 -63.23 19.64 24.02
C MET A 337 -64.31 20.47 24.74
N SER A 338 -64.54 21.69 24.28
CA SER A 338 -65.52 22.62 24.87
C SER A 338 -66.92 22.48 24.25
N MET A 339 -66.98 21.92 23.05
CA MET A 339 -68.18 21.83 22.21
C MET A 339 -68.87 23.17 21.96
N LYS A 340 -68.17 24.32 22.11
CA LYS A 340 -68.83 25.61 22.33
C LYS A 340 -69.70 26.11 21.19
N LYS A 341 -69.33 25.77 19.95
CA LYS A 341 -70.04 26.14 18.73
C LYS A 341 -70.76 24.95 18.10
N SER A 342 -71.06 23.93 18.90
CA SER A 342 -71.68 22.72 18.40
C SER A 342 -73.15 22.94 18.02
N LYS A 343 -73.62 22.13 17.09
CA LYS A 343 -75.04 21.96 16.78
C LYS A 343 -75.49 20.66 17.42
N ALA A 344 -76.58 20.73 18.17
CA ALA A 344 -77.22 19.59 18.79
C ALA A 344 -78.44 19.14 17.98
N LYS A 345 -78.67 17.84 17.90
CA LYS A 345 -79.93 17.26 17.40
C LYS A 345 -80.57 16.44 18.52
N LEU A 346 -81.74 16.87 18.96
CA LEU A 346 -82.55 16.26 20.02
C LEU A 346 -83.86 15.78 19.37
N GLY A 347 -84.07 14.47 19.28
CA GLY A 347 -85.15 13.92 18.45
C GLY A 347 -85.03 14.34 16.97
N GLU A 348 -86.06 14.99 16.42
CA GLU A 348 -86.07 15.55 15.05
C GLU A 348 -85.60 17.02 14.99
N GLU A 349 -85.51 17.69 16.13
CA GLU A 349 -85.27 19.13 16.21
C GLU A 349 -83.78 19.46 16.33
N ARG A 350 -83.38 20.60 15.76
CA ARG A 350 -82.00 21.07 15.75
C ARG A 350 -81.85 22.31 16.61
N TYR A 351 -80.81 22.30 17.43
CA TYR A 351 -80.53 23.33 18.41
C TYR A 351 -79.08 23.82 18.27
N SER A 352 -78.86 25.10 18.53
CA SER A 352 -77.51 25.65 18.74
C SER A 352 -77.13 25.54 20.22
N TYR A 353 -75.93 25.05 20.48
CA TYR A 353 -75.42 24.80 21.83
C TYR A 353 -74.53 25.95 22.32
N SER A 354 -74.58 26.22 23.63
CA SER A 354 -73.54 26.99 24.34
C SER A 354 -73.15 26.22 25.61
N PRO A 355 -71.84 26.03 25.90
CA PRO A 355 -71.37 25.40 27.12
C PRO A 355 -71.59 26.35 28.29
N SER A 356 -71.79 25.80 29.48
CA SER A 356 -71.74 26.58 30.72
C SER A 356 -70.29 27.06 30.97
N LYS A 357 -70.08 28.00 31.91
CA LYS A 357 -68.75 28.58 32.23
C LYS A 357 -67.68 27.55 32.67
N SER A 358 -67.99 26.26 32.80
CA SER A 358 -67.11 25.23 33.35
C SER A 358 -67.20 23.85 32.66
N GLY A 359 -67.73 23.75 31.45
CA GLY A 359 -67.95 22.44 30.79
C GLY A 359 -66.92 22.11 29.70
N TRP A 360 -66.03 21.16 29.97
CA TRP A 360 -65.19 20.50 28.97
C TRP A 360 -65.44 19.00 29.05
N ALA A 361 -65.62 18.36 27.90
CA ALA A 361 -65.63 16.90 27.81
C ALA A 361 -64.20 16.43 27.53
N SER A 362 -63.75 15.38 28.21
CA SER A 362 -62.49 14.72 27.92
C SER A 362 -62.76 13.33 27.38
N GLY A 363 -62.04 12.90 26.36
CA GLY A 363 -62.19 11.55 25.81
C GLY A 363 -60.92 11.06 25.13
N ASP A 364 -60.82 9.74 25.00
CA ASP A 364 -59.73 9.08 24.31
C ASP A 364 -60.13 8.77 22.87
N PHE A 365 -59.31 9.21 21.92
CA PHE A 365 -59.49 9.06 20.49
C PHE A 365 -58.49 8.07 19.94
N ASN A 366 -59.02 7.01 19.33
CA ASN A 366 -58.25 5.94 18.70
C ASN A 366 -58.55 5.95 17.20
N GLY A 367 -57.54 5.99 16.33
CA GLY A 367 -57.80 6.19 14.91
C GLY A 367 -56.69 5.83 13.97
N LEU A 368 -56.98 5.90 12.67
CA LEU A 368 -56.01 5.75 11.60
C LEU A 368 -55.64 7.12 11.03
N THR A 369 -54.36 7.30 10.74
CA THR A 369 -53.83 8.49 10.08
C THR A 369 -53.12 8.09 8.79
N LEU A 370 -53.38 8.85 7.72
CA LEU A 370 -52.73 8.73 6.42
C LEU A 370 -52.04 10.06 6.11
N ARG A 371 -50.77 10.02 5.76
CA ARG A 371 -49.97 11.22 5.46
C ARG A 371 -49.14 11.03 4.19
N LEU A 372 -49.04 12.08 3.39
CA LEU A 372 -48.14 12.17 2.25
C LEU A 372 -47.15 13.32 2.48
N ASP A 373 -45.87 13.01 2.51
CA ASP A 373 -44.80 13.95 2.74
C ASP A 373 -43.95 14.17 1.48
N TYR A 374 -43.42 15.38 1.37
CA TYR A 374 -42.30 15.76 0.51
C TYR A 374 -41.09 16.12 1.38
N GLU A 375 -39.89 15.68 1.02
CA GLU A 375 -38.65 15.87 1.79
C GLU A 375 -37.56 16.52 0.93
N ALA A 376 -37.19 17.76 1.26
CA ALA A 376 -35.99 18.44 0.78
C ALA A 376 -34.80 18.13 1.72
N GLU A 377 -33.62 18.73 1.49
CA GLU A 377 -32.39 18.35 2.21
C GLU A 377 -32.41 18.64 3.73
N TYR A 378 -33.04 19.74 4.16
CA TYR A 378 -33.10 20.15 5.57
C TYR A 378 -34.53 20.49 6.05
N TRP A 379 -35.49 20.42 5.14
CA TRP A 379 -36.89 20.78 5.39
C TRP A 379 -37.79 19.87 4.56
N GLY A 380 -39.07 19.84 4.87
CA GLY A 380 -40.06 19.10 4.13
C GLY A 380 -41.43 19.73 4.24
N LEU A 381 -42.38 19.12 3.55
CA LEU A 381 -43.77 19.51 3.54
C LEU A 381 -44.61 18.26 3.71
N SER A 382 -45.41 18.18 4.76
CA SER A 382 -46.56 17.25 4.75
C SER A 382 -47.59 17.86 3.81
N ILE A 383 -47.74 17.27 2.63
CA ILE A 383 -48.66 17.74 1.58
C ILE A 383 -50.08 17.69 2.14
N PHE A 384 -50.42 16.57 2.76
CA PHE A 384 -51.61 16.43 3.58
C PHE A 384 -51.44 15.35 4.64
N GLU A 385 -52.24 15.48 5.69
CA GLU A 385 -52.56 14.40 6.61
C GLU A 385 -54.09 14.30 6.77
N PHE A 386 -54.58 13.06 6.81
CA PHE A 386 -55.97 12.72 7.08
C PHE A 386 -56.04 11.84 8.33
N ASP A 387 -56.88 12.21 9.28
CA ASP A 387 -57.11 11.48 10.53
C ASP A 387 -58.57 11.03 10.59
N ALA A 388 -58.81 9.76 10.87
CA ALA A 388 -60.13 9.23 11.19
C ALA A 388 -60.06 8.49 12.51
N SER A 389 -60.75 9.00 13.53
CA SER A 389 -60.67 8.47 14.89
C SER A 389 -62.03 8.30 15.54
N TRP A 390 -62.12 7.34 16.45
CA TRP A 390 -63.28 7.03 17.26
C TRP A 390 -63.02 7.38 18.71
N ALA A 391 -64.00 8.00 19.35
CA ALA A 391 -63.93 8.48 20.71
C ALA A 391 -64.50 7.46 21.69
N SER A 392 -63.80 7.24 22.79
CA SER A 392 -64.27 6.50 23.96
C SER A 392 -64.21 7.40 25.18
N PHE A 393 -65.25 7.37 26.00
CA PHE A 393 -65.43 8.21 27.19
C PHE A 393 -65.50 7.36 28.46
N SER A 394 -65.04 7.91 29.59
CA SER A 394 -65.20 7.28 30.90
C SER A 394 -66.64 7.43 31.39
N ARG A 395 -67.14 6.45 32.15
CA ARG A 395 -68.50 6.46 32.71
C ARG A 395 -68.79 7.64 33.66
N HIS A 396 -67.76 8.36 34.09
CA HIS A 396 -67.88 9.50 35.00
C HIS A 396 -67.75 10.86 34.30
N ASP A 397 -67.48 10.86 32.99
CA ASP A 397 -67.36 12.10 32.24
C ASP A 397 -68.75 12.72 32.07
N SER A 398 -68.90 13.94 32.54
CA SER A 398 -70.12 14.70 32.32
C SER A 398 -69.79 16.17 32.15
N PHE A 399 -70.56 16.84 31.32
CA PHE A 399 -70.42 18.28 31.10
C PHE A 399 -71.79 18.94 31.12
N ASP A 400 -71.82 20.21 31.48
CA ASP A 400 -73.05 20.97 31.52
C ASP A 400 -73.32 21.57 30.13
N MET A 401 -74.46 21.20 29.56
CA MET A 401 -74.98 21.67 28.30
C MET A 401 -76.02 22.76 28.52
N ARG A 402 -76.05 23.81 27.71
CA ARG A 402 -77.19 24.73 27.63
C ARG A 402 -77.64 24.88 26.18
N VAL A 403 -78.91 24.56 25.91
CA VAL A 403 -79.57 24.96 24.66
C VAL A 403 -79.91 26.44 24.78
N ILE A 404 -79.69 27.22 23.72
CA ILE A 404 -79.99 28.66 23.75
C ILE A 404 -81.49 28.85 24.04
N GLY A 405 -81.80 29.42 25.21
CA GLY A 405 -83.18 29.64 25.67
C GLY A 405 -83.73 28.60 26.66
N SER A 406 -82.93 27.59 27.06
CA SER A 406 -83.32 26.58 28.08
C SER A 406 -82.44 26.65 29.33
N ASP A 407 -82.87 25.91 30.37
CA ASP A 407 -82.02 25.63 31.53
C ASP A 407 -80.83 24.72 31.16
N PRO A 408 -79.70 24.82 31.91
CA PRO A 408 -78.58 23.92 31.74
C PRO A 408 -78.97 22.49 32.10
N ARG A 409 -78.55 21.53 31.29
CA ARG A 409 -78.71 20.10 31.54
C ARG A 409 -77.34 19.45 31.65
N ARG A 410 -77.18 18.49 32.55
CA ARG A 410 -75.94 17.72 32.66
C ARG A 410 -76.01 16.50 31.75
N VAL A 411 -74.97 16.32 30.95
CA VAL A 411 -74.95 15.30 29.92
C VAL A 411 -73.69 14.46 29.99
N THR A 412 -73.83 13.18 29.65
CA THR A 412 -72.73 12.21 29.61
C THR A 412 -72.49 11.80 28.15
N PRO A 413 -71.26 11.98 27.61
CA PRO A 413 -70.90 11.47 26.30
C PRO A 413 -70.84 9.93 26.32
N GLU A 414 -71.40 9.29 25.29
CA GLU A 414 -71.41 7.83 25.14
C GLU A 414 -70.28 7.38 24.19
N ASP A 415 -70.28 7.92 22.97
CA ASP A 415 -69.31 7.60 21.92
C ASP A 415 -69.21 8.77 20.92
N GLY A 416 -68.27 8.67 19.99
CA GLY A 416 -68.16 9.64 18.92
C GLY A 416 -67.10 9.29 17.88
N TRP A 417 -66.96 10.17 16.90
CA TRP A 417 -65.94 10.06 15.88
C TRP A 417 -65.46 11.45 15.43
N MET A 418 -64.25 11.49 14.90
CA MET A 418 -63.63 12.65 14.32
C MET A 418 -63.03 12.32 12.97
N ILE A 419 -63.17 13.27 12.03
CA ILE A 419 -62.36 13.31 10.81
C ILE A 419 -61.55 14.60 10.83
N GLY A 420 -60.23 14.51 10.71
CA GLY A 420 -59.30 15.62 10.64
C GLY A 420 -58.60 15.70 9.29
N PHE A 421 -58.37 16.91 8.80
CA PHE A 421 -57.58 17.19 7.60
C PHE A 421 -56.58 18.31 7.87
N TYR A 422 -55.31 18.05 7.58
CA TYR A 422 -54.19 18.93 7.87
C TYR A 422 -53.36 19.14 6.60
N PRO A 423 -53.66 20.18 5.80
CA PRO A 423 -52.94 20.45 4.56
C PRO A 423 -51.64 21.23 4.78
N ALA A 424 -50.66 21.00 3.90
CA ALA A 424 -49.49 21.85 3.68
C ALA A 424 -48.75 22.25 4.98
N GLN A 425 -48.31 21.25 5.74
CA GLN A 425 -47.67 21.46 7.03
C GLN A 425 -46.15 21.49 6.86
N ILE A 426 -45.48 22.46 7.48
CA ILE A 426 -44.03 22.64 7.38
C ILE A 426 -43.36 21.59 8.26
N LYS A 427 -42.34 20.94 7.73
CA LYS A 427 -41.57 19.92 8.42
C LYS A 427 -40.09 20.30 8.48
N GLY A 428 -39.52 20.31 9.68
CA GLY A 428 -38.07 20.29 9.88
C GLY A 428 -37.63 18.85 10.17
N HIS A 429 -36.49 18.43 9.65
CA HIS A 429 -35.96 17.11 9.97
C HIS A 429 -34.43 17.09 10.00
N TYR A 430 -33.89 16.08 10.67
CA TYR A 430 -32.46 15.81 10.73
C TYR A 430 -32.22 14.30 10.72
N THR A 431 -31.44 13.83 9.75
CA THR A 431 -31.12 12.41 9.59
C THR A 431 -29.77 12.11 10.21
N PHE A 432 -29.75 11.16 11.14
CA PHE A 432 -28.54 10.61 11.74
C PHE A 432 -28.57 9.09 11.60
N TRP A 433 -27.62 8.55 10.84
CA TRP A 433 -27.58 7.12 10.51
C TRP A 433 -28.85 6.65 9.79
N VAL A 434 -29.58 5.67 10.32
CA VAL A 434 -30.89 5.20 9.78
C VAL A 434 -32.10 5.80 10.52
N VAL A 435 -31.88 6.85 11.31
CA VAL A 435 -32.93 7.52 12.09
C VAL A 435 -33.09 8.96 11.62
N GLN A 436 -34.31 9.35 11.24
CA GLN A 436 -34.63 10.74 10.91
C GLN A 436 -35.53 11.30 12.01
N PHE A 437 -35.05 12.30 12.73
CA PHE A 437 -35.86 13.06 13.67
C PHE A 437 -36.67 14.10 12.89
N GLU A 438 -37.96 14.22 13.17
CA GLU A 438 -38.84 15.16 12.48
C GLU A 438 -39.70 15.96 13.46
N ALA A 439 -39.92 17.23 13.11
CA ALA A 439 -40.87 18.10 13.77
C ALA A 439 -41.71 18.81 12.71
N LEU A 440 -43.02 18.80 12.88
CA LEU A 440 -43.98 19.31 11.93
C LEU A 440 -44.87 20.35 12.63
N LEU A 441 -45.16 21.43 11.90
CA LEU A 441 -46.02 22.51 12.33
C LEU A 441 -46.98 22.88 11.19
N GLY A 442 -48.27 22.94 11.49
CA GLY A 442 -49.29 23.26 10.52
C GLY A 442 -50.60 23.68 11.14
N PHE A 443 -51.63 23.72 10.29
CA PHE A 443 -53.00 23.99 10.68
C PHE A 443 -53.89 22.83 10.26
N GLY A 444 -54.93 22.59 11.05
CA GLY A 444 -55.90 21.52 10.83
C GLY A 444 -57.32 22.03 10.81
N VAL A 445 -58.19 21.27 10.14
CA VAL A 445 -59.64 21.36 10.30
C VAL A 445 -60.15 19.98 10.68
N SER A 446 -60.89 19.90 11.77
CA SER A 446 -61.54 18.67 12.20
C SER A 446 -63.05 18.82 12.25
N TYR A 447 -63.76 17.77 11.87
CA TYR A 447 -65.19 17.61 12.09
C TYR A 447 -65.39 16.52 13.13
N LYS A 448 -66.10 16.85 14.20
CA LYS A 448 -66.38 15.95 15.31
C LYS A 448 -67.87 15.70 15.41
N HIS A 449 -68.22 14.45 15.72
CA HIS A 449 -69.57 14.04 16.02
C HIS A 449 -69.57 13.21 17.29
N LEU A 450 -70.41 13.59 18.26
CA LEU A 450 -70.56 12.88 19.51
C LEU A 450 -72.00 12.47 19.72
N ASN A 451 -72.21 11.28 20.26
CA ASN A 451 -73.47 10.88 20.86
C ASN A 451 -73.38 11.08 22.36
N ALA A 452 -74.42 11.68 22.95
CA ALA A 452 -74.49 11.96 24.36
C ALA A 452 -75.91 11.73 24.88
N ARG A 453 -76.01 11.62 26.20
CA ARG A 453 -77.24 11.35 26.91
C ARG A 453 -77.44 12.33 28.06
N ASP A 454 -78.67 12.80 28.18
CA ASP A 454 -79.13 13.58 29.31
C ASP A 454 -79.20 12.72 30.58
N ILE A 455 -78.62 13.19 31.69
CA ILE A 455 -78.63 12.45 32.95
C ILE A 455 -80.02 12.44 33.60
N GLU A 456 -80.79 13.52 33.46
CA GLU A 456 -82.09 13.67 34.13
C GLU A 456 -83.20 13.00 33.32
N ASP A 457 -83.27 13.33 32.02
CA ASP A 457 -84.36 12.88 31.14
C ASP A 457 -84.04 11.56 30.41
N ASN A 458 -82.80 11.04 30.54
CA ASN A 458 -82.31 9.86 29.83
C ASN A 458 -82.41 9.97 28.29
N GLU A 459 -82.58 11.19 27.78
CA GLU A 459 -82.78 11.51 26.37
C GLU A 459 -81.46 11.47 25.61
N LYS A 460 -81.46 10.87 24.41
CA LYS A 460 -80.28 10.81 23.55
C LYS A 460 -80.24 11.98 22.59
N PHE A 461 -79.05 12.51 22.37
CA PHE A 461 -78.80 13.53 21.37
C PHE A 461 -77.42 13.38 20.75
N SER A 462 -77.22 14.08 19.63
CA SER A 462 -75.90 14.14 18.99
C SER A 462 -75.42 15.58 18.88
N LEU A 463 -74.13 15.77 19.12
CA LEU A 463 -73.42 17.03 18.95
C LEU A 463 -72.51 16.93 17.73
N SER A 464 -72.43 18.02 16.97
CA SER A 464 -71.47 18.13 15.88
C SER A 464 -70.80 19.49 15.87
N GLN A 465 -69.49 19.52 15.62
CA GLN A 465 -68.75 20.76 15.47
C GLN A 465 -67.61 20.63 14.47
N THR A 466 -67.28 21.76 13.85
CA THR A 466 -66.05 21.91 13.06
C THR A 466 -65.08 22.78 13.86
N ALA A 467 -63.87 22.30 14.04
CA ALA A 467 -62.81 23.00 14.75
C ALA A 467 -61.61 23.26 13.85
N PHE A 468 -61.02 24.44 14.02
CA PHE A 468 -59.73 24.79 13.44
C PHE A 468 -58.67 24.62 14.52
N SER A 469 -57.54 24.03 14.16
CA SER A 469 -56.47 23.75 15.11
C SER A 469 -55.11 24.19 14.59
N ILE A 470 -54.24 24.55 15.53
CA ILE A 470 -52.79 24.58 15.29
C ILE A 470 -52.27 23.18 15.63
N HIS A 471 -51.55 22.56 14.69
CA HIS A 471 -51.07 21.20 14.79
C HIS A 471 -49.54 21.18 14.88
N PHE A 472 -49.02 20.52 15.91
CA PHE A 472 -47.61 20.27 16.12
C PHE A 472 -47.39 18.77 16.30
N ASN A 473 -46.43 18.21 15.59
CA ASN A 473 -46.04 16.82 15.74
C ASN A 473 -44.51 16.74 15.86
N ALA A 474 -44.00 15.94 16.79
CA ALA A 474 -42.58 15.68 16.92
C ALA A 474 -42.31 14.19 17.09
N GLY A 475 -41.37 13.65 16.35
CA GLY A 475 -41.13 12.21 16.31
C GLY A 475 -39.84 11.83 15.61
N PHE A 476 -39.73 10.54 15.31
CA PHE A 476 -38.66 10.00 14.50
C PHE A 476 -39.17 8.91 13.56
N LYS A 477 -38.45 8.74 12.45
CA LYS A 477 -38.55 7.60 11.54
C LYS A 477 -37.32 6.72 11.71
N TYR A 478 -37.51 5.41 11.79
CA TYR A 478 -36.46 4.41 11.74
C TYR A 478 -36.56 3.64 10.42
N TYR A 479 -35.54 3.75 9.58
CA TYR A 479 -35.51 3.16 8.25
C TYR A 479 -35.11 1.68 8.30
N LEU A 480 -36.08 0.79 8.04
CA LEU A 480 -35.88 -0.65 7.95
C LEU A 480 -35.12 -1.02 6.67
N SER A 481 -35.42 -0.31 5.57
CA SER A 481 -34.71 -0.34 4.29
C SER A 481 -34.57 1.07 3.73
N GLU A 482 -34.00 1.20 2.54
CA GLU A 482 -33.98 2.46 1.79
C GLU A 482 -35.37 2.93 1.35
N GLU A 483 -36.38 2.06 1.42
CA GLU A 483 -37.74 2.38 0.93
C GLU A 483 -38.78 2.33 2.06
N THR A 484 -38.49 1.71 3.20
CA THR A 484 -39.49 1.45 4.25
C THR A 484 -39.01 1.92 5.60
N PHE A 485 -39.94 2.49 6.39
CA PHE A 485 -39.65 2.99 7.72
C PHE A 485 -40.79 2.72 8.70
N VAL A 486 -40.44 2.67 9.97
CA VAL A 486 -41.37 2.76 11.11
C VAL A 486 -41.30 4.19 11.64
N SER A 487 -42.42 4.78 12.02
CA SER A 487 -42.44 6.10 12.63
C SER A 487 -43.15 6.09 13.98
N VAL A 488 -42.57 6.82 14.92
CA VAL A 488 -43.13 7.11 16.24
C VAL A 488 -43.14 8.61 16.41
N GLY A 489 -44.31 9.17 16.72
CA GLY A 489 -44.48 10.60 16.92
C GLY A 489 -45.39 10.90 18.09
N TYR A 490 -45.22 12.09 18.64
CA TYR A 490 -46.12 12.69 19.60
C TYR A 490 -46.79 13.90 18.98
N ASP A 491 -48.11 13.94 19.12
CA ASP A 491 -49.03 14.88 18.50
C ASP A 491 -49.53 15.87 19.55
N PHE A 492 -49.63 17.14 19.17
CA PHE A 492 -50.29 18.19 19.93
C PHE A 492 -51.13 19.06 19.00
N GLN A 493 -52.38 19.27 19.35
CA GLN A 493 -53.32 20.11 18.61
C GLN A 493 -53.99 21.07 19.58
N PHE A 494 -54.01 22.35 19.24
CA PHE A 494 -54.68 23.39 20.01
C PHE A 494 -55.84 23.95 19.20
N GLU A 495 -57.06 23.85 19.74
CA GLU A 495 -58.25 24.33 19.04
C GLU A 495 -58.39 25.85 19.18
N THR A 496 -58.54 26.55 18.05
CA THR A 496 -58.60 28.02 18.03
C THR A 496 -59.99 28.56 18.40
N ILE A 497 -60.99 27.70 18.60
CA ILE A 497 -62.35 28.12 18.95
C ILE A 497 -62.36 28.80 20.33
N ASP A 498 -61.59 28.26 21.27
CA ASP A 498 -61.59 28.67 22.68
C ASP A 498 -60.20 28.83 23.31
N GLY A 499 -59.13 28.34 22.67
CA GLY A 499 -57.75 28.49 23.16
C GLY A 499 -57.41 27.68 24.43
N GLU A 500 -58.39 27.07 25.08
CA GLU A 500 -58.26 26.27 26.30
C GLU A 500 -58.39 24.76 26.06
N THR A 501 -58.69 24.34 24.83
CA THR A 501 -58.96 22.95 24.45
C THR A 501 -57.91 22.43 23.48
N GLY A 502 -57.62 21.14 23.57
CA GLY A 502 -56.56 20.54 22.80
C GLY A 502 -56.55 19.03 22.87
N ARG A 503 -55.85 18.46 21.90
CA ARG A 503 -55.65 17.02 21.72
C ARG A 503 -54.16 16.74 21.77
N HIS A 504 -53.78 15.67 22.43
CA HIS A 504 -52.41 15.24 22.43
C HIS A 504 -52.31 13.72 22.51
N GLY A 505 -51.30 13.14 21.89
CA GLY A 505 -51.29 11.69 21.73
C GLY A 505 -50.04 11.13 21.07
N VAL A 506 -50.00 9.81 20.96
CA VAL A 506 -48.93 9.08 20.28
C VAL A 506 -49.44 8.57 18.95
N VAL A 507 -48.61 8.68 17.93
CA VAL A 507 -48.82 8.13 16.60
C VAL A 507 -47.73 7.10 16.33
N LEU A 508 -48.15 5.90 15.92
CA LEU A 508 -47.25 4.80 15.55
C LEU A 508 -47.66 4.30 14.17
N GLY A 509 -46.71 4.11 13.26
CA GLY A 509 -47.08 3.61 11.94
C GLY A 509 -45.92 3.16 11.08
N LEU A 510 -46.29 2.74 9.87
CA LEU A 510 -45.38 2.31 8.84
C LEU A 510 -45.47 3.29 7.68
N GLY A 511 -44.35 3.54 7.04
CA GLY A 511 -44.33 4.32 5.83
C GLY A 511 -43.36 3.78 4.79
N MET A 512 -43.53 4.29 3.59
CA MET A 512 -42.71 3.95 2.44
C MET A 512 -42.30 5.21 1.70
N GLN A 513 -41.05 5.25 1.26
CA GLN A 513 -40.54 6.23 0.31
C GLN A 513 -40.99 5.85 -1.10
N ILE A 514 -41.39 6.84 -1.89
CA ILE A 514 -41.96 6.65 -3.22
C ILE A 514 -40.89 7.01 -4.26
N PRO A 515 -40.36 6.03 -5.02
CA PRO A 515 -39.39 6.26 -6.07
C PRO A 515 -40.08 6.95 -7.28
N LEU A 516 -40.13 8.28 -7.28
CA LEU A 516 -40.61 9.05 -8.43
C LEU A 516 -39.42 9.55 -9.25
N TRP A 517 -39.24 8.96 -10.44
CA TRP A 517 -38.44 9.50 -11.56
C TRP A 517 -36.96 9.75 -11.27
N GLN A 518 -36.29 8.78 -10.67
CA GLN A 518 -34.85 8.64 -10.83
C GLN A 518 -34.58 7.30 -11.49
N ARG A 519 -33.94 7.33 -12.68
CA ARG A 519 -33.29 6.14 -13.22
C ARG A 519 -32.39 5.64 -12.08
N ARG A 520 -32.62 4.41 -11.61
CA ARG A 520 -31.57 3.66 -10.93
C ARG A 520 -30.35 3.83 -11.83
N ALA A 521 -29.29 4.45 -11.33
CA ALA A 521 -27.98 4.24 -11.91
C ALA A 521 -27.72 2.75 -11.67
N SER A 522 -28.10 1.93 -12.65
CA SER A 522 -27.79 0.52 -12.66
C SER A 522 -26.28 0.44 -12.69
N THR A 523 -25.68 0.12 -11.56
CA THR A 523 -24.46 -0.66 -11.51
C THR A 523 -24.79 -2.05 -12.07
N GLU A 524 -24.98 -2.13 -13.39
CA GLU A 524 -24.77 -3.37 -14.13
C GLU A 524 -23.26 -3.51 -14.24
N ILE A 525 -22.70 -4.29 -13.33
CA ILE A 525 -21.48 -5.03 -13.60
C ILE A 525 -21.91 -6.07 -14.64
N GLU A 526 -21.66 -5.79 -15.92
CA GLU A 526 -21.76 -6.81 -16.97
C GLU A 526 -20.59 -7.80 -16.78
N ASP A 527 -20.97 -9.08 -16.64
CA ASP A 527 -20.11 -10.27 -16.59
C ASP A 527 -19.37 -10.53 -17.91
#